data_AF-A0A7C2L7L4-F1
#
_entry.id   AF-A0A7C2L7L4-F1
#
_cell.length_a   1.000
_cell.length_b   1.000
_cell.length_c   1.000
_cell.angle_alpha   90.00
_cell.angle_beta   90.00
_cell.angle_gamma   90.00
#
_symmetry.space_group_name_H-M   'P 1'
#
loop_
_entity.id
_entity.type
_entity.pdbx_description
1 polymer ?
#
loop_
_entity_poly.entity_id
_entity_poly.type
_entity_poly.pdbx_seq_one_letter_code
_entity_poly.pdbx_strand_id
1 'polypeptide(L)'
;MPVGKTLVIDFHCHAGTAERLREPWTTRADLSAYLERAREAGIDRTVVFAITCDDYERANAEVAEIVAEHPGRLIGFARVQPRALHPGLELHKIRLLKLNPEEEALILGENARRLLQL
;
A
#
# COMPACT_ATOMS: atom_id res chain seq x y z
N MET A 1 -31.68 20.59 -6.77
CA MET A 1 -30.65 19.91 -7.58
C MET A 1 -30.47 18.52 -6.99
N PRO A 2 -30.50 17.43 -7.78
CA PRO A 2 -30.11 16.13 -7.25
C PRO A 2 -28.66 16.22 -6.77
N VAL A 3 -28.40 15.78 -5.55
CA VAL A 3 -27.03 15.63 -5.04
C VAL A 3 -26.41 14.52 -5.89
N GLY A 4 -25.36 14.85 -6.65
CA GLY A 4 -24.63 13.85 -7.44
C GLY A 4 -24.12 12.73 -6.55
N LYS A 5 -23.99 11.52 -7.10
CA LYS A 5 -23.45 10.36 -6.36
C LYS A 5 -22.13 10.75 -5.65
N THR A 6 -22.03 10.44 -4.36
CA THR A 6 -20.78 10.56 -3.61
C THR A 6 -19.71 9.64 -4.21
N LEU A 7 -18.58 10.21 -4.60
CA LEU A 7 -17.44 9.46 -5.12
C LEU A 7 -16.75 8.70 -3.98
N VAL A 8 -16.61 7.38 -4.12
CA VAL A 8 -15.90 6.51 -3.17
C VAL A 8 -14.59 6.02 -3.79
N ILE A 9 -13.47 6.27 -3.10
CA ILE A 9 -12.14 5.85 -3.55
C ILE A 9 -11.53 4.91 -2.51
N ASP A 10 -11.17 3.70 -2.94
CA ASP A 10 -10.29 2.82 -2.18
C ASP A 10 -8.84 3.27 -2.39
N PHE A 11 -8.14 3.57 -1.29
CA PHE A 11 -6.83 4.22 -1.34
C PHE A 11 -5.65 3.25 -1.20
N HIS A 12 -5.90 1.95 -1.05
CA HIS A 12 -4.82 0.97 -0.84
C HIS A 12 -5.12 -0.36 -1.53
N CYS A 13 -4.62 -0.53 -2.76
CA CYS A 13 -4.64 -1.82 -3.45
C CYS A 13 -3.25 -2.13 -4.03
N HIS A 14 -2.80 -3.36 -3.83
CA HIS A 14 -1.60 -3.86 -4.48
C HIS A 14 -1.95 -4.51 -5.81
N ALA A 15 -1.17 -4.21 -6.85
CA ALA A 15 -1.32 -4.79 -8.18
C ALA A 15 0.05 -5.17 -8.77
N GLY A 16 0.02 -6.03 -9.79
CA GLY A 16 1.19 -6.52 -10.51
C GLY A 16 1.70 -7.86 -10.01
N THR A 17 2.90 -8.23 -10.47
CA THR A 17 3.50 -9.54 -10.24
C THR A 17 4.45 -9.51 -9.03
N ALA A 18 4.22 -10.38 -8.05
CA ALA A 18 5.18 -10.57 -6.97
C ALA A 18 6.25 -11.60 -7.36
N GLU A 19 7.53 -11.30 -7.07
CA GLU A 19 8.65 -12.19 -7.40
C GLU A 19 8.77 -13.39 -6.45
N ARG A 20 8.22 -13.29 -5.23
CA ARG A 20 8.28 -14.34 -4.20
C ARG A 20 6.87 -14.73 -3.78
N LEU A 21 6.29 -15.70 -4.49
CA LEU A 21 5.02 -16.36 -4.14
C LEU A 21 5.20 -17.22 -2.87
N ARG A 22 5.29 -16.59 -1.70
CA ARG A 22 5.42 -17.33 -0.42
C ARG A 22 4.23 -17.13 0.53
N GLU A 23 3.39 -16.13 0.29
CA GLU A 23 2.28 -15.78 1.21
C GLU A 23 0.99 -15.39 0.44
N PRO A 24 -0.21 -15.59 1.01
CA PRO A 24 -1.50 -15.34 0.33
C PRO A 24 -1.69 -13.93 -0.25
N TRP A 25 -1.06 -12.91 0.33
CA TRP A 25 -1.05 -11.51 -0.13
C TRP A 25 0.04 -11.18 -1.16
N THR A 26 0.80 -12.19 -1.60
CA THR A 26 1.86 -12.06 -2.61
C THR A 26 1.57 -12.87 -3.88
N THR A 27 0.47 -13.62 -3.95
CA THR A 27 0.09 -14.31 -5.18
C THR A 27 -0.63 -13.33 -6.10
N ARG A 28 -0.21 -13.25 -7.38
CA ARG A 28 -0.81 -12.41 -8.43
C ARG A 28 -2.34 -12.34 -8.24
N ALA A 29 -2.81 -11.25 -7.64
CA ALA A 29 -4.23 -11.08 -7.39
C ALA A 29 -4.86 -10.75 -8.73
N ASP A 30 -5.79 -11.58 -9.19
CA ASP A 30 -6.58 -11.26 -10.37
C ASP A 30 -7.34 -9.96 -10.08
N LEU A 31 -6.87 -8.88 -10.69
CA LEU A 31 -7.41 -7.55 -10.51
C LEU A 31 -8.88 -7.49 -10.98
N SER A 32 -9.26 -8.33 -11.94
CA SER A 32 -10.65 -8.44 -12.41
C SER A 32 -11.58 -8.84 -11.27
N ALA A 33 -11.21 -9.88 -10.51
CA ALA A 33 -12.01 -10.32 -9.38
C ALA A 33 -12.11 -9.23 -8.29
N TYR A 34 -11.05 -8.44 -8.09
CA TYR A 34 -11.10 -7.28 -7.20
C TYR A 34 -12.04 -6.18 -7.74
N LEU A 35 -11.94 -5.82 -9.02
CA LEU A 35 -12.74 -4.76 -9.63
C LEU A 35 -14.24 -5.06 -9.60
N GLU A 36 -14.62 -6.33 -9.75
CA GLU A 36 -16.00 -6.79 -9.59
C GLU A 36 -16.50 -6.56 -8.15
N ARG A 37 -15.74 -7.02 -7.15
CA ARG A 37 -16.08 -6.78 -5.73
C ARG A 37 -16.12 -5.29 -5.38
N ALA A 38 -15.18 -4.51 -5.91
CA ALA A 38 -15.14 -3.07 -5.70
C ALA A 38 -16.40 -2.40 -6.27
N ARG A 39 -16.86 -2.83 -7.44
CA ARG A 39 -18.12 -2.34 -8.04
C ARG A 39 -19.33 -2.70 -7.17
N GLU A 40 -19.42 -3.93 -6.69
CA GLU A 40 -20.50 -4.40 -5.81
C GLU A 40 -20.53 -3.63 -4.48
N ALA A 41 -19.37 -3.27 -3.95
CA ALA A 41 -19.23 -2.46 -2.74
C ALA A 41 -19.46 -0.94 -2.96
N GLY A 42 -19.68 -0.51 -4.21
CA GLY A 42 -19.89 0.90 -4.55
C GLY A 42 -18.63 1.75 -4.65
N ILE A 43 -17.44 1.14 -4.74
CA ILE A 43 -16.15 1.82 -4.93
C ILE A 43 -15.99 2.22 -6.39
N ASP A 44 -15.90 3.54 -6.62
CA ASP A 44 -15.81 4.11 -7.97
C ASP A 44 -14.40 4.00 -8.54
N ARG A 45 -13.39 4.28 -7.72
CA ARG A 45 -11.97 4.23 -8.12
C ARG A 45 -11.10 3.59 -7.06
N THR A 46 -9.96 3.06 -7.49
CA THR A 46 -8.97 2.42 -6.63
C THR A 46 -7.59 2.97 -6.92
N VAL A 47 -6.85 3.33 -5.87
CA VAL A 47 -5.41 3.61 -5.96
C VAL A 47 -4.66 2.28 -5.95
N VAL A 48 -3.86 2.05 -7.00
CA VAL A 48 -3.04 0.85 -7.17
C VAL A 48 -1.56 1.18 -7.18
N PHE A 49 -0.76 0.31 -6.60
CA PHE A 49 0.70 0.39 -6.60
C PHE A 49 1.34 -0.99 -6.49
N ALA A 50 2.63 -1.05 -6.85
CA ALA A 50 3.36 -2.29 -6.90
C ALA A 50 3.35 -3.04 -5.55
N ILE A 51 3.27 -4.37 -5.63
CA ILE A 51 3.66 -5.26 -4.55
C ILE A 51 5.15 -5.03 -4.23
N THR A 52 5.58 -5.32 -2.99
CA THR A 52 7.00 -5.27 -2.63
C THR A 52 7.82 -6.19 -3.55
N CYS A 53 8.81 -5.61 -4.22
CA CYS A 53 9.72 -6.27 -5.14
C CYS A 53 11.12 -5.65 -5.05
N ASP A 54 12.11 -6.32 -5.65
CA ASP A 54 13.48 -5.83 -5.66
C ASP A 54 13.71 -4.76 -6.77
N ASP A 55 12.83 -4.72 -7.77
CA ASP A 55 12.89 -3.81 -8.92
C ASP A 55 11.57 -3.03 -9.08
N TYR A 56 11.51 -1.83 -8.47
CA TYR A 56 10.35 -0.95 -8.60
C TYR A 56 10.27 -0.24 -9.93
N GLU A 57 11.35 -0.14 -10.72
CA GLU A 57 11.24 0.46 -12.06
C GLU A 57 10.37 -0.43 -12.94
N ARG A 58 10.71 -1.73 -12.98
CA ARG A 58 9.91 -2.73 -13.69
C ARG A 58 8.50 -2.85 -13.13
N ALA A 59 8.35 -2.87 -11.80
CA ALA A 59 7.03 -3.03 -11.19
C ALA A 59 6.14 -1.79 -11.37
N ASN A 60 6.71 -0.58 -11.35
CA ASN A 60 5.94 0.64 -11.65
C ASN A 60 5.52 0.70 -13.13
N ALA A 61 6.33 0.16 -14.05
CA ALA A 61 5.95 0.03 -15.45
C ALA A 61 4.74 -0.91 -15.62
N GLU A 62 4.75 -2.08 -14.96
CA GLU A 62 3.60 -3.00 -14.95
C GLU A 62 2.34 -2.35 -14.37
N VAL A 63 2.47 -1.59 -13.26
CA VAL A 63 1.34 -0.83 -12.70
C VAL A 63 0.80 0.21 -13.69
N ALA A 64 1.67 0.88 -14.44
CA ALA A 64 1.24 1.84 -15.45
C ALA A 64 0.46 1.17 -16.59
N GLU A 65 0.89 -0.02 -17.03
CA GLU A 65 0.15 -0.83 -18.01
C GLU A 65 -1.23 -1.22 -17.48
N ILE A 66 -1.31 -1.72 -16.25
CA ILE A 66 -2.58 -2.08 -15.59
C ILE A 66 -3.53 -0.88 -15.49
N VAL A 67 -3.01 0.31 -15.13
CA VAL A 67 -3.82 1.53 -15.04
C VAL A 67 -4.33 1.95 -16.42
N ALA A 68 -3.53 1.78 -17.47
CA ALA A 68 -3.91 2.09 -18.84
C ALA A 68 -5.04 1.18 -19.37
N GLU A 69 -5.17 -0.05 -18.87
CA GLU A 69 -6.30 -0.94 -19.17
C GLU A 69 -7.61 -0.49 -18.50
N HIS A 70 -7.52 0.33 -17.44
CA HIS A 70 -8.68 0.75 -16.63
C HIS A 70 -8.65 2.24 -16.20
N PRO A 71 -8.51 3.21 -17.12
CA PRO A 71 -8.22 4.62 -16.80
C PRO A 71 -9.36 5.34 -16.05
N GLY A 72 -10.58 4.82 -16.11
CA GLY A 72 -11.73 5.34 -15.37
C GLY A 72 -11.90 4.75 -13.96
N ARG A 73 -11.20 3.65 -13.65
CA ARG A 73 -11.34 2.90 -12.40
C ARG A 73 -10.08 2.90 -11.55
N LEU A 74 -8.91 3.07 -12.15
CA LEU A 74 -7.64 2.97 -11.44
C LEU A 74 -6.88 4.29 -11.42
N ILE A 75 -6.17 4.52 -10.32
CA ILE A 75 -5.23 5.62 -10.12
C ILE A 75 -3.88 4.99 -9.75
N GLY A 76 -2.86 5.19 -10.58
CA GLY A 76 -1.53 4.62 -10.35
C GLY A 76 -0.67 5.45 -9.41
N PHE A 77 -0.15 4.85 -8.36
CA PHE A 77 0.89 5.42 -7.51
C PHE A 77 2.22 4.72 -7.78
N ALA A 78 3.27 5.50 -8.04
CA ALA A 78 4.61 4.97 -8.16
C ALA A 78 5.14 4.59 -6.77
N ARG A 79 5.69 3.39 -6.64
CA ARG A 79 6.41 2.99 -5.45
C ARG A 79 7.88 3.35 -5.60
N VAL A 80 8.43 4.02 -4.60
CA VAL A 80 9.85 4.38 -4.57
C VAL A 80 10.45 3.91 -3.25
N GLN A 81 11.55 3.17 -3.34
CA GLN A 81 12.33 2.77 -2.17
C GLN A 81 13.75 3.36 -2.28
N PRO A 82 14.13 4.29 -1.39
CA PRO A 82 15.48 4.81 -1.35
C PRO A 82 16.49 3.68 -1.09
N ARG A 83 17.62 3.69 -1.80
CA ARG A 83 18.71 2.70 -1.61
C ARG A 83 19.32 2.74 -0.21
N ALA A 84 19.27 3.91 0.44
CA ALA A 84 19.66 4.04 1.84
C ALA A 84 18.42 3.83 2.72
N LEU A 85 18.39 2.70 3.44
CA LEU A 85 17.46 2.47 4.55
C LEU A 85 17.82 3.43 5.69
N HIS A 86 17.41 4.69 5.56
CA HIS A 86 17.53 5.65 6.64
C HIS A 86 16.29 5.53 7.55
N PRO A 87 16.44 5.16 8.83
CA PRO A 87 15.29 4.92 9.71
C PRO A 87 14.47 6.19 9.96
N GLY A 88 15.01 7.37 9.67
CA GLY A 88 14.35 8.66 9.86
C GLY A 88 12.97 8.78 9.22
N LEU A 89 12.70 8.12 8.08
CA LEU A 89 11.37 8.14 7.47
C LEU A 89 10.35 7.40 8.33
N GLU A 90 10.69 6.19 8.79
CA GLU A 90 9.82 5.40 9.66
C GLU A 90 9.68 6.04 11.05
N LEU A 91 10.77 6.61 11.58
CA LEU A 91 10.72 7.40 12.82
C LEU A 91 9.81 8.63 12.68
N HIS A 92 9.82 9.30 11.52
CA HIS A 92 8.94 10.44 11.29
C HIS A 92 7.46 10.02 11.24
N LYS A 93 7.13 8.86 10.64
CA LYS A 93 5.77 8.31 10.67
C LYS A 93 5.30 8.05 12.10
N ILE A 94 6.14 7.47 12.94
CA ILE A 94 5.82 7.23 14.36
C ILE A 94 5.53 8.56 15.07
N ARG A 95 6.40 9.56 14.89
CA ARG A 95 6.23 10.90 15.50
C ARG A 95 4.97 11.62 15.03
N LEU A 96 4.54 11.43 13.79
CA LEU A 96 3.30 12.02 13.26
C LEU A 96 2.05 11.51 13.96
N LEU A 97 2.09 10.30 14.55
CA LEU A 97 0.98 9.75 15.33
C LEU A 97 0.75 10.49 16.65
N LYS A 98 1.75 11.24 17.13
CA LYS A 98 1.70 12.00 18.40
C LYS A 98 1.25 11.13 19.58
N LEU A 99 1.79 9.91 19.64
CA LEU A 99 1.56 8.99 20.74
C LEU A 99 2.02 9.60 22.06
N ASN A 100 1.50 9.08 23.17
CA ASN A 100 2.09 9.43 24.45
C ASN A 100 3.51 8.81 24.56
N PRO A 101 4.38 9.36 25.44
CA PRO A 101 5.77 8.92 25.51
C PRO A 101 5.97 7.43 25.85
N GLU A 102 5.04 6.82 26.58
CA GLU A 102 5.12 5.41 26.94
C GLU A 102 4.86 4.52 25.71
N GLU A 103 3.80 4.80 24.95
CA GLU A 103 3.46 4.09 23.73
C GLU A 103 4.54 4.25 22.64
N GLU A 104 5.08 5.45 22.47
CA GLU A 104 6.18 5.68 21.53
C GLU A 104 7.42 4.87 21.92
N ALA A 105 7.78 4.84 23.21
CA ALA A 105 8.91 4.05 23.68
C ALA A 105 8.75 2.55 23.39
N LEU A 106 7.53 2.01 23.56
CA LEU A 106 7.21 0.61 23.23
C LEU A 106 7.51 0.27 21.76
N ILE A 107 7.21 1.19 20.84
CA ILE A 107 7.48 1.03 19.41
C ILE A 107 8.97 1.22 19.10
N LEU A 108 9.64 2.16 19.77
CA LEU A 108 11.05 2.50 19.54
C LEU A 108 12.07 1.56 20.21
N GLY A 109 11.62 0.40 20.69
CA GLY A 109 12.50 -0.69 21.14
C GLY A 109 12.33 -1.10 22.59
N GLU A 110 11.51 -0.41 23.39
CA GLU A 110 11.28 -0.79 24.79
C GLU A 110 10.59 -2.16 24.90
N ASN A 111 9.73 -2.53 23.95
CA ASN A 111 9.20 -3.90 23.86
C ASN A 111 10.31 -4.93 23.69
N ALA A 112 11.24 -4.69 22.77
CA ALA A 112 12.36 -5.60 22.52
C ALA A 112 13.24 -5.71 23.77
N ARG A 113 13.55 -4.58 24.41
CA ARG A 113 14.33 -4.54 25.65
C ARG A 113 13.71 -5.39 26.75
N ARG A 114 12.40 -5.22 27.00
CA ARG A 114 11.64 -5.99 28.01
C ARG A 114 11.64 -7.49 27.73
N LEU A 115 11.38 -7.88 26.48
CA LEU A 115 11.26 -9.29 26.08
C LEU A 115 12.61 -10.00 26.05
N LEU A 116 13.67 -9.30 25.65
CA LEU A 116 15.01 -9.84 25.53
C LEU A 116 15.83 -9.72 26.83
N GLN A 117 15.27 -9.10 27.87
CA GLN A 117 15.91 -8.87 29.16
C GLN A 117 17.25 -8.11 29.03
N LEU A 118 17.26 -7.07 28.17
CA LEU A 118 18.40 -6.18 27.94
C LEU A 118 18.39 -4.93 28.83
#